data_AF-A0A7C7ZNM9-F1
#
_entry.id   AF-A0A7C7ZNM9-F1
#
_cell.length_a   1.000
_cell.length_b   1.000
_cell.length_c   1.000
_cell.angle_alpha   90.00
_cell.angle_beta   90.00
_cell.angle_gamma   90.00
#
_symmetry.space_group_name_H-M   'P 1'
#
loop_
_entity.id
_entity.type
_entity.pdbx_description
1 polymer ?
#
loop_
_entity_poly.entity_id
_entity_poly.type
_entity_poly.pdbx_seq_one_letter_code
_entity_poly.pdbx_strand_id
1 'polypeptide(L)'
;MKTLPDLLDENLAILSVGLNPSLPSVRAGFYFANPRNRFWQALNACGVFDEPLEHSLESCHRLHQQYRIGFTDLVKRPTAGCKDLNASDYRAGSERLHTLINKLNPGIIWFHGKLTCQKYVQYSADKDRPIDWGLQRWQINQHSVYVTPNPSPANAVFSLHAISESYQQLFQHASRLATC
;
A
#
# COMPACT_ATOMS: atom_id res chain seq x y z
N MET A 1 17.08 -11.87 3.92
CA MET A 1 15.85 -12.03 4.73
C MET A 1 14.90 -13.01 4.07
N LYS A 2 14.08 -13.75 4.83
CA LYS A 2 13.08 -14.69 4.27
C LYS A 2 11.89 -13.96 3.62
N THR A 3 11.55 -12.79 4.14
CA THR A 3 10.54 -11.86 3.61
C THR A 3 10.93 -10.43 3.98
N LEU A 4 10.23 -9.43 3.44
CA LEU A 4 10.39 -8.04 3.84
C LEU A 4 9.61 -7.80 5.15
N PRO A 5 10.23 -7.28 6.23
CA PRO A 5 9.53 -6.93 7.45
C PRO A 5 8.48 -5.84 7.21
N ASP A 6 7.38 -5.88 7.95
CA ASP A 6 6.41 -4.79 7.95
C ASP A 6 6.95 -3.59 8.74
N LEU A 7 6.48 -2.39 8.42
CA LEU A 7 6.71 -1.17 9.19
C LEU A 7 5.36 -0.72 9.76
N LEU A 8 5.08 -1.09 11.01
CA LEU A 8 3.76 -0.94 11.62
C LEU A 8 3.88 -0.34 13.01
N ASP A 9 2.90 0.48 13.36
CA ASP A 9 2.66 1.04 14.68
C ASP A 9 1.15 1.15 14.92
N GLU A 10 0.73 1.43 16.14
CA GLU A 10 -0.67 1.78 16.42
C GLU A 10 -1.00 3.19 15.90
N ASN A 11 -2.27 3.47 15.62
CA ASN A 11 -2.76 4.80 15.23
C ASN A 11 -2.13 5.38 13.94
N LEU A 12 -1.82 4.50 12.98
CA LEU A 12 -1.37 4.90 11.65
C LEU A 12 -2.41 5.80 10.97
N ALA A 13 -1.97 6.90 10.37
CA ALA A 13 -2.83 7.70 9.51
C ALA A 13 -3.19 6.91 8.24
N ILE A 14 -2.20 6.21 7.67
CA ILE A 14 -2.35 5.40 6.46
C ILE A 14 -1.61 4.08 6.64
N LEU A 15 -2.27 2.97 6.34
CA LEU A 15 -1.65 1.66 6.14
C LEU A 15 -1.49 1.40 4.64
N SER A 16 -0.25 1.51 4.13
CA SER A 16 0.11 1.21 2.75
C SER A 16 0.24 -0.30 2.53
N VAL A 17 -0.55 -0.86 1.61
CA VAL A 17 -0.67 -2.30 1.35
C VAL A 17 -0.24 -2.64 -0.08
N GLY A 18 0.95 -3.23 -0.19
CA GLY A 18 1.43 -3.86 -1.42
C GLY A 18 0.79 -5.23 -1.67
N LEU A 19 0.99 -5.80 -2.86
CA LEU A 19 0.55 -7.17 -3.15
C LEU A 19 1.41 -8.19 -2.40
N ASN A 20 2.71 -8.17 -2.69
CA ASN A 20 3.72 -9.01 -2.06
C ASN A 20 5.13 -8.43 -2.25
N PRO A 21 6.10 -8.78 -1.38
CA PRO A 21 7.46 -8.28 -1.51
C PRO A 21 8.12 -8.69 -2.81
N SER A 22 8.68 -7.71 -3.52
CA SER A 22 9.57 -7.98 -4.65
C SER A 22 10.93 -8.49 -4.18
N LEU A 23 11.59 -9.34 -4.96
CA LEU A 23 12.95 -9.81 -4.63
C LEU A 23 13.95 -8.65 -4.40
N PRO A 24 13.94 -7.54 -5.17
CA PRO A 24 14.74 -6.36 -4.85
C PRO A 24 14.46 -5.78 -3.45
N SER A 25 13.18 -5.61 -3.08
CA SER A 25 12.79 -5.10 -1.75
C SER A 25 13.25 -6.01 -0.62
N VAL A 26 13.18 -7.34 -0.80
CA VAL A 26 13.68 -8.28 0.21
C VAL A 26 15.20 -8.22 0.37
N ARG A 27 15.95 -7.96 -0.72
CA ARG A 27 17.41 -7.79 -0.64
C ARG A 27 17.81 -6.48 0.00
N ALA A 28 17.12 -5.39 -0.37
CA ALA A 28 17.44 -4.04 0.10
C ALA A 28 16.90 -3.74 1.50
N GLY A 29 15.86 -4.45 1.94
CA GLY A 29 15.27 -4.29 3.27
C GLY A 29 14.25 -3.17 3.40
N PHE A 30 13.78 -2.59 2.29
CA PHE A 30 12.75 -1.54 2.31
C PHE A 30 11.74 -1.65 1.17
N TYR A 31 10.61 -0.97 1.34
CA TYR A 31 9.49 -1.01 0.42
C TYR A 31 9.79 -0.30 -0.90
N PHE A 32 9.31 -0.88 -2.00
CA PHE A 32 9.48 -0.34 -3.36
C PHE A 32 10.94 -0.13 -3.83
N ALA A 33 11.89 -0.90 -3.27
CA ALA A 33 13.32 -0.84 -3.58
C ALA A 33 13.75 -1.21 -5.03
N ASN A 34 12.85 -1.47 -5.98
CA ASN A 34 13.25 -1.56 -7.38
C ASN A 34 13.33 -0.14 -7.96
N PRO A 35 14.47 0.33 -8.50
CA PRO A 35 14.58 1.69 -9.06
C PRO A 35 13.62 1.99 -10.21
N ARG A 36 13.11 0.95 -10.90
CA ARG A 36 12.07 1.08 -11.93
C ARG A 36 10.65 1.18 -11.36
N ASN A 37 10.47 0.94 -10.06
CA ASN A 37 9.20 1.15 -9.39
C ASN A 37 9.00 2.66 -9.17
N ARG A 38 7.84 3.16 -9.59
CA ARG A 38 7.55 4.60 -9.63
C ARG A 38 7.02 5.16 -8.32
N PHE A 39 6.92 4.35 -7.25
CA PHE A 39 6.33 4.78 -5.97
C PHE A 39 7.00 6.06 -5.45
N TRP A 40 8.31 6.04 -5.27
CA TRP A 40 9.07 7.17 -4.72
C TRP A 40 9.03 8.40 -5.63
N GLN A 41 9.11 8.20 -6.95
CA GLN A 41 8.99 9.27 -7.93
C GLN A 41 7.59 9.92 -7.88
N ALA A 42 6.54 9.12 -7.82
CA ALA A 42 5.16 9.59 -7.75
C ALA A 42 4.85 10.26 -6.40
N LEU A 43 5.45 9.77 -5.32
CA LEU A 43 5.33 10.33 -3.97
C LEU A 43 5.96 11.72 -3.89
N ASN A 44 7.14 11.91 -4.46
CA ASN A 44 7.75 13.25 -4.56
C ASN A 44 6.96 14.17 -5.51
N ALA A 45 6.48 13.64 -6.64
CA ALA A 45 5.74 14.42 -7.63
C ALA A 45 4.33 14.82 -7.18
N CYS A 46 3.77 14.22 -6.13
CA CYS A 46 2.43 14.59 -5.64
C CYS A 46 2.41 15.90 -4.84
N GLY A 47 3.58 16.42 -4.45
CA GLY A 47 3.75 17.74 -3.84
C GLY A 47 3.23 17.85 -2.41
N VAL A 48 3.18 16.73 -1.66
CA VAL A 48 2.67 16.68 -0.28
C VAL A 48 3.77 16.78 0.77
N PHE A 49 4.99 16.36 0.43
CA PHE A 49 6.10 16.28 1.37
C PHE A 49 7.04 17.48 1.14
N ASP A 50 7.38 18.17 2.23
CA ASP A 50 8.18 19.41 2.17
C ASP A 50 9.61 19.18 1.65
N GLU A 51 10.14 17.98 1.91
CA GLU A 51 11.47 17.57 1.45
C GLU A 51 11.38 16.33 0.56
N PRO A 52 12.24 16.24 -0.47
CA PRO A 52 12.33 15.04 -1.30
C PRO A 52 12.64 13.79 -0.47
N LEU A 53 11.89 12.73 -0.75
CA LEU A 53 12.10 11.40 -0.18
C LEU A 53 13.00 10.60 -1.11
N GLU A 54 14.10 10.09 -0.57
CA GLU A 54 15.02 9.24 -1.29
C GLU A 54 14.46 7.83 -1.45
N HIS A 55 14.99 7.10 -2.42
CA HIS A 55 14.74 5.68 -2.59
C HIS A 55 15.55 4.88 -1.55
N SER A 56 15.17 4.97 -0.27
CA SER A 56 15.96 4.42 0.84
C SER A 56 15.12 3.90 2.01
N LEU A 57 15.75 3.05 2.84
CA LEU A 57 15.16 2.60 4.11
C LEU A 57 14.87 3.77 5.05
N GLU A 58 15.75 4.77 5.07
CA GLU A 58 15.58 5.98 5.90
C GLU A 58 14.29 6.72 5.52
N SER A 59 14.01 6.85 4.22
CA SER A 59 12.76 7.49 3.78
C SER A 59 11.52 6.67 4.14
N CYS A 60 11.61 5.33 4.18
CA CYS A 60 10.53 4.50 4.74
C CYS A 60 10.31 4.79 6.23
N HIS A 61 11.38 4.88 7.02
CA HIS A 61 11.30 5.21 8.44
C HIS A 61 10.77 6.62 8.68
N ARG A 62 11.18 7.60 7.86
CA ARG A 62 10.65 8.96 7.89
C ARG A 62 9.14 8.99 7.65
N LEU A 63 8.66 8.32 6.61
CA LEU A 63 7.23 8.19 6.32
C LEU A 63 6.47 7.55 7.49
N HIS A 64 7.05 6.53 8.10
CA HIS A 64 6.48 5.86 9.26
C HIS A 64 6.40 6.77 10.49
N GLN A 65 7.51 7.40 10.88
CA GLN A 65 7.63 8.13 12.14
C GLN A 65 7.02 9.53 12.09
N GLN A 66 7.22 10.26 10.99
CA GLN A 66 6.78 11.66 10.89
C GLN A 66 5.36 11.78 10.32
N TYR A 67 4.98 10.88 9.42
CA TYR A 67 3.69 10.96 8.71
C TYR A 67 2.71 9.85 9.10
N ARG A 68 3.10 8.95 10.03
CA ARG A 68 2.29 7.82 10.48
C ARG A 68 1.81 6.93 9.32
N ILE A 69 2.68 6.73 8.33
CA ILE A 69 2.42 5.86 7.17
C ILE A 69 3.11 4.51 7.40
N GLY A 70 2.31 3.48 7.69
CA GLY A 70 2.80 2.11 7.82
C GLY A 70 2.87 1.39 6.48
N PHE A 71 3.70 0.35 6.41
CA PHE A 71 3.87 -0.46 5.21
C PHE A 71 3.70 -1.94 5.53
N THR A 72 2.90 -2.61 4.70
CA THR A 72 2.70 -4.05 4.72
C THR A 72 2.43 -4.56 3.32
N ASP A 73 2.29 -5.87 3.19
CA ASP A 73 1.80 -6.51 1.97
C ASP A 73 0.63 -7.44 2.32
N LEU A 74 -0.27 -7.65 1.36
CA LEU A 74 -1.29 -8.67 1.47
C LEU A 74 -0.66 -10.05 1.68
N VAL A 75 0.30 -10.41 0.83
CA VAL A 75 0.99 -11.70 0.87
C VAL A 75 2.45 -11.49 1.25
N LYS A 76 2.94 -12.15 2.31
CA LYS A 76 4.35 -12.04 2.74
C LYS A 76 5.30 -13.01 2.05
N ARG A 77 4.84 -13.84 1.10
CA ARG A 77 5.74 -14.67 0.29
C ARG A 77 6.36 -13.82 -0.84
N PRO A 78 7.70 -13.67 -0.89
CA PRO A 78 8.33 -12.93 -1.96
C PRO A 78 8.29 -13.68 -3.29
N THR A 79 8.06 -12.96 -4.39
CA THR A 79 8.10 -13.52 -5.75
C THR A 79 8.66 -12.52 -6.76
N ALA A 80 8.93 -12.98 -7.98
CA ALA A 80 9.30 -12.09 -9.09
C ALA A 80 8.09 -11.30 -9.61
N GLY A 81 6.89 -11.88 -9.52
CA GLY A 81 5.65 -11.21 -9.85
C GLY A 81 4.41 -11.94 -9.33
N CYS A 82 3.23 -11.34 -9.54
CA CYS A 82 1.96 -11.85 -9.03
C CYS A 82 1.55 -13.21 -9.61
N LYS A 83 2.08 -13.60 -10.78
CA LYS A 83 1.79 -14.88 -11.44
C LYS A 83 2.26 -16.09 -10.63
N ASP A 84 3.25 -15.89 -9.77
CA ASP A 84 3.82 -16.96 -8.94
C ASP A 84 3.04 -17.16 -7.63
N LEU A 85 2.02 -16.34 -7.36
CA LEU A 85 1.14 -16.44 -6.19
C LEU A 85 -0.08 -17.31 -6.50
N ASN A 86 -0.49 -18.10 -5.52
CA ASN A 86 -1.62 -19.02 -5.62
C ASN A 86 -2.75 -18.65 -4.64
N ALA A 87 -3.88 -19.36 -4.73
CA ALA A 87 -5.06 -19.10 -3.89
C ALA A 87 -4.79 -19.25 -2.38
N SER A 88 -3.89 -20.17 -1.98
CA SER A 88 -3.55 -20.35 -0.56
C SER A 88 -2.76 -19.17 -0.01
N ASP A 89 -1.89 -18.55 -0.82
CA ASP A 89 -1.17 -17.34 -0.43
C ASP A 89 -2.14 -16.21 -0.16
N TYR A 90 -3.11 -15.99 -1.05
CA TYR A 90 -4.08 -14.93 -0.90
C TYR A 90 -5.01 -15.15 0.29
N ARG A 91 -5.47 -16.39 0.52
CA ARG A 91 -6.30 -16.72 1.69
C ARG A 91 -5.57 -16.41 3.00
N ALA A 92 -4.36 -16.96 3.17
CA ALA A 92 -3.56 -16.71 4.37
C ALA A 92 -3.18 -15.22 4.50
N GLY A 93 -2.89 -14.56 3.39
CA GLY A 93 -2.59 -13.13 3.34
C GLY A 93 -3.77 -12.26 3.77
N SER A 94 -4.98 -12.56 3.29
CA SER A 94 -6.20 -11.83 3.65
C SER A 94 -6.55 -11.99 5.13
N GLU A 95 -6.47 -13.21 5.67
CA GLU A 95 -6.68 -13.47 7.11
C GLU A 95 -5.68 -12.68 7.98
N ARG A 96 -4.40 -12.71 7.60
CA ARG A 96 -3.35 -11.92 8.27
C ARG A 96 -3.63 -10.42 8.19
N LEU A 97 -3.91 -9.91 7.00
CA LEU A 97 -4.13 -8.48 6.81
C LEU A 97 -5.38 -7.99 7.57
N HIS A 98 -6.45 -8.78 7.58
CA HIS A 98 -7.65 -8.49 8.35
C HIS A 98 -7.35 -8.38 9.85
N THR A 99 -6.56 -9.32 10.38
CA THR A 99 -6.11 -9.29 11.79
C THR A 99 -5.26 -8.05 12.09
N LEU A 100 -4.36 -7.68 11.18
CA LEU A 100 -3.54 -6.47 11.33
C LEU A 100 -4.40 -5.20 11.31
N ILE A 101 -5.35 -5.07 10.39
CA ILE A 101 -6.25 -3.91 10.32
C ILE A 101 -6.99 -3.73 11.65
N ASN A 102 -7.55 -4.81 12.20
CA ASN A 102 -8.25 -4.79 13.49
C ASN A 102 -7.36 -4.36 14.65
N LYS A 103 -6.09 -4.80 14.65
CA LYS A 103 -5.15 -4.46 15.71
C LYS A 103 -4.67 -3.01 15.63
N LEU A 104 -4.35 -2.54 14.41
CA LEU A 104 -3.65 -1.27 14.22
C LEU A 104 -4.61 -0.07 14.12
N ASN A 105 -5.89 -0.33 13.83
CA ASN A 105 -6.95 0.68 13.71
C ASN A 105 -6.53 1.89 12.81
N PRO A 106 -6.05 1.68 11.57
CA PRO A 106 -5.50 2.75 10.74
C PRO A 106 -6.59 3.72 10.24
N GLY A 107 -6.26 4.99 10.00
CA GLY A 107 -7.21 5.95 9.42
C GLY A 107 -7.69 5.55 8.02
N ILE A 108 -6.73 5.21 7.14
CA ILE A 108 -6.99 4.77 5.76
C ILE A 108 -6.20 3.51 5.44
N ILE A 109 -6.83 2.55 4.77
CA ILE A 109 -6.17 1.40 4.16
C ILE A 109 -5.92 1.71 2.68
N TRP A 110 -4.66 1.83 2.30
CA TRP A 110 -4.24 2.21 0.96
C TRP A 110 -3.71 1.00 0.18
N PHE A 111 -4.51 0.50 -0.77
CA PHE A 111 -4.09 -0.58 -1.67
C PHE A 111 -3.38 -0.08 -2.92
N HIS A 112 -2.22 -0.68 -3.19
CA HIS A 112 -1.46 -0.45 -4.43
C HIS A 112 -1.97 -1.37 -5.55
N GLY A 113 -2.93 -0.87 -6.33
CA GLY A 113 -3.54 -1.54 -7.47
C GLY A 113 -4.84 -2.29 -7.14
N LYS A 114 -5.77 -2.30 -8.10
CA LYS A 114 -7.05 -3.03 -7.99
C LYS A 114 -6.86 -4.52 -7.67
N LEU A 115 -5.84 -5.18 -8.25
CA LEU A 115 -5.56 -6.60 -8.00
C LEU A 115 -5.34 -6.90 -6.50
N THR A 116 -4.60 -6.04 -5.79
CA THR A 116 -4.34 -6.24 -4.36
C THR A 116 -5.63 -6.14 -3.55
N CYS A 117 -6.43 -5.10 -3.79
CA CYS A 117 -7.73 -4.93 -3.14
C CYS A 117 -8.69 -6.08 -3.49
N GLN A 118 -8.72 -6.49 -4.76
CA GLN A 118 -9.55 -7.59 -5.26
C GLN A 118 -9.22 -8.90 -4.55
N LYS A 119 -7.93 -9.22 -4.43
CA LYS A 119 -7.49 -10.43 -3.75
C LYS A 119 -7.76 -10.38 -2.25
N TYR A 120 -7.64 -9.22 -1.61
CA TYR A 120 -8.08 -9.08 -0.22
C TYR A 120 -9.58 -9.38 -0.08
N VAL A 121 -10.42 -8.63 -0.81
CA VAL A 121 -11.89 -8.73 -0.82
C VAL A 121 -12.37 -10.16 -1.10
N GLN A 122 -11.81 -10.80 -2.12
CA GLN A 122 -12.17 -12.15 -2.54
C GLN A 122 -12.09 -13.21 -1.42
N TYR A 123 -11.17 -13.05 -0.47
CA TYR A 123 -10.93 -13.99 0.62
C TYR A 123 -11.26 -13.41 2.00
N SER A 124 -12.08 -12.36 2.05
CA SER A 124 -12.54 -11.73 3.30
C SER A 124 -14.06 -11.79 3.42
N ALA A 125 -14.60 -11.33 4.56
CA ALA A 125 -16.04 -11.16 4.73
C ALA A 125 -16.65 -10.13 3.75
N ASP A 126 -15.82 -9.25 3.19
CA ASP A 126 -16.18 -8.20 2.24
C ASP A 126 -16.26 -8.70 0.78
N LYS A 127 -16.56 -9.98 0.55
CA LYS A 127 -16.71 -10.52 -0.81
C LYS A 127 -17.70 -9.68 -1.64
N ASP A 128 -17.46 -9.59 -2.94
CA ASP A 128 -18.31 -8.91 -3.93
C ASP A 128 -18.36 -7.37 -3.84
N ARG A 129 -17.52 -6.73 -3.01
CA ARG A 129 -17.41 -5.26 -3.01
C ARG A 129 -16.89 -4.75 -4.36
N PRO A 130 -17.54 -3.74 -4.98
CA PRO A 130 -17.04 -3.12 -6.18
C PRO A 130 -15.75 -2.36 -5.87
N ILE A 131 -14.78 -2.41 -6.78
CA ILE A 131 -13.47 -1.77 -6.58
C ILE A 131 -13.24 -0.76 -7.70
N ASP A 132 -13.18 0.50 -7.32
CA ASP A 132 -12.81 1.58 -8.22
C ASP A 132 -11.47 2.22 -7.85
N TRP A 133 -10.97 3.14 -8.67
CA TRP A 133 -9.83 3.98 -8.31
C TRP A 133 -10.26 5.05 -7.31
N GLY A 134 -9.36 5.41 -6.41
CA GLY A 134 -9.60 6.44 -5.40
C GLY A 134 -10.25 5.89 -4.12
N LEU A 135 -11.00 6.75 -3.43
CA LEU A 135 -11.72 6.43 -2.21
C LEU A 135 -12.92 5.51 -2.51
N GLN A 136 -13.00 4.39 -1.81
CA GLN A 136 -14.11 3.47 -1.95
C GLN A 136 -15.34 3.95 -1.19
N ARG A 137 -16.53 3.59 -1.68
CA ARG A 137 -17.82 3.86 -1.01
C ARG A 137 -18.13 2.93 0.16
N TRP A 138 -17.23 1.99 0.44
CA TRP A 138 -17.32 0.99 1.49
C TRP A 138 -16.04 1.03 2.31
N GLN A 139 -16.12 0.45 3.51
CA GLN A 139 -15.05 0.45 4.50
C GLN A 139 -14.72 -0.99 4.91
N ILE A 140 -13.51 -1.21 5.41
CA ILE A 140 -13.11 -2.47 6.06
C ILE A 140 -13.10 -2.18 7.56
N ASN A 141 -13.98 -2.82 8.33
CA ASN A 141 -14.05 -2.61 9.78
C ASN A 141 -14.08 -1.12 10.17
N GLN A 142 -14.91 -0.32 9.47
CA GLN A 142 -15.05 1.13 9.63
C GLN A 142 -13.87 1.99 9.13
N HIS A 143 -12.81 1.36 8.61
CA HIS A 143 -11.68 2.06 8.01
C HIS A 143 -11.92 2.40 6.54
N SER A 144 -11.60 3.64 6.17
CA SER A 144 -11.63 4.10 4.79
C SER A 144 -10.69 3.28 3.91
N VAL A 145 -11.14 2.92 2.72
CA VAL A 145 -10.34 2.17 1.75
C VAL A 145 -10.01 3.07 0.56
N TYR A 146 -8.75 3.11 0.16
CA TYR A 146 -8.29 3.88 -0.99
C TYR A 146 -7.46 3.01 -1.92
N VAL A 147 -7.71 3.09 -3.23
CA VAL A 147 -7.04 2.26 -4.24
C VAL A 147 -6.38 3.14 -5.28
N THR A 148 -5.05 3.08 -5.37
CA THR A 148 -4.28 3.81 -6.40
C THR A 148 -3.83 2.85 -7.50
N PRO A 149 -3.46 3.34 -8.69
CA PRO A 149 -2.74 2.52 -9.66
C PRO A 149 -1.47 1.91 -9.07
N ASN A 150 -1.10 0.71 -9.52
CA ASN A 150 0.12 0.03 -9.04
C ASN A 150 1.36 0.73 -9.63
N PRO A 151 2.35 1.15 -8.81
CA PRO A 151 3.52 1.88 -9.29
C PRO A 151 4.58 0.99 -9.97
N SER A 152 4.40 -0.33 -9.99
CA SER A 152 5.27 -1.29 -10.67
C SER A 152 5.49 -0.92 -12.14
N PRO A 153 6.69 -1.15 -12.71
CA PRO A 153 6.94 -0.94 -14.14
C PRO A 153 6.11 -1.86 -15.03
N ALA A 154 5.60 -2.98 -14.51
CA ALA A 154 4.69 -3.86 -15.25
C ALA A 154 3.33 -3.22 -15.56
N ASN A 155 2.96 -2.15 -14.84
CA ASN A 155 1.75 -1.38 -15.11
C ASN A 155 2.02 -0.27 -16.13
N ALA A 156 1.95 -0.60 -17.42
CA ALA A 156 2.14 0.37 -18.49
C ALA A 156 0.92 1.28 -18.76
N VAL A 157 -0.23 1.00 -18.14
CA VAL A 157 -1.49 1.71 -18.39
C VAL A 157 -1.49 3.12 -17.80
N PHE A 158 -0.85 3.31 -16.65
CA PHE A 158 -0.86 4.58 -15.93
C PHE A 158 0.48 5.31 -16.07
N SER A 159 0.43 6.59 -16.43
CA SER A 159 1.60 7.47 -16.44
C SER A 159 2.07 7.78 -15.01
N LEU A 160 3.29 8.29 -14.86
CA LEU A 160 3.79 8.77 -13.57
C LEU A 160 2.87 9.87 -13.00
N HIS A 161 2.42 10.78 -13.86
CA HIS A 161 1.53 11.87 -13.50
C HIS A 161 0.19 11.39 -12.94
N ALA A 162 -0.45 10.40 -13.60
CA ALA A 162 -1.71 9.85 -13.11
C ALA A 162 -1.55 9.15 -11.74
N ILE A 163 -0.40 8.52 -11.49
CA ILE A 163 -0.09 7.93 -10.18
C ILE A 163 0.10 9.04 -9.14
N SER A 164 0.87 10.09 -9.46
CA SER A 164 1.13 11.20 -8.52
C SER A 164 -0.14 11.99 -8.18
N GLU A 165 -1.04 12.22 -9.15
CA GLU A 165 -2.35 12.85 -8.90
C GLU A 165 -3.21 12.02 -7.95
N SER A 166 -3.24 10.69 -8.14
CA SER A 166 -3.97 9.79 -7.24
C SER A 166 -3.39 9.81 -5.82
N TYR A 167 -2.06 9.93 -5.68
CA TYR A 167 -1.40 10.05 -4.38
C TYR A 167 -1.74 11.39 -3.72
N GLN A 168 -1.72 12.49 -4.49
CA GLN A 168 -2.11 13.81 -3.99
C GLN A 168 -3.54 13.79 -3.42
N GLN A 169 -4.49 13.19 -4.14
CA GLN A 169 -5.88 13.07 -3.70
C GLN A 169 -6.02 12.22 -2.42
N LEU A 170 -5.26 11.12 -2.30
CA LEU A 170 -5.19 10.32 -1.07
C LEU A 170 -4.76 11.18 0.13
N PHE A 171 -3.64 11.90 0.02
CA PHE A 171 -3.11 12.67 1.14
C PHE A 171 -3.97 13.89 1.49
N GLN A 172 -4.62 14.53 0.51
CA GLN A 172 -5.63 15.56 0.76
C GLN A 172 -6.82 15.00 1.55
N HIS A 173 -7.25 13.77 1.25
CA HIS A 173 -8.30 13.10 2.02
C HIS A 173 -7.84 12.76 3.44
N ALA A 174 -6.63 12.20 3.60
CA ALA A 174 -6.07 11.89 4.91
C ALA A 174 -5.95 13.12 5.82
N SER A 175 -5.53 14.25 5.27
CA SER A 175 -5.41 15.52 6.02
C SER A 175 -6.76 16.03 6.53
N ARG A 176 -7.84 15.84 5.76
CA ARG A 176 -9.20 16.18 6.20
C ARG A 176 -9.69 15.29 7.35
N LEU A 177 -9.34 14.01 7.35
CA LEU A 177 -9.68 13.10 8.46
C LEU A 177 -8.94 13.46 9.75
N ALA A 178 -7.74 14.03 9.66
CA ALA A 178 -6.95 14.44 10.83
C ALA A 178 -7.43 15.75 11.47
N THR A 179 -8.33 16.49 10.81
CA THR A 179 -8.83 17.80 11.26
C THR A 179 -10.30 17.75 11.73
N CYS A 180 -10.96 16.60 11.61
CA CYS A 180 -12.31 16.33 12.13
C CYS A 180 -12.23 15.62 13.48
#